data_AF-A0A060BVX3-F1
#
_entry.id   AF-A0A060BVX3-F1
#
_cell.length_a   1.000
_cell.length_b   1.000
_cell.length_c   1.000
_cell.angle_alpha   90.00
_cell.angle_beta   90.00
_cell.angle_gamma   90.00
#
_symmetry.space_group_name_H-M   'P 1'
#
loop_
_entity.id
_entity.type
_entity.pdbx_description
1 polymer ?
#
loop_
_entity_poly.entity_id
_entity_poly.type
_entity_poly.pdbx_seq_one_letter_code
_entity_poly.pdbx_strand_id
1 'polypeptide(L)'
;MHELEHRLLPDAYYMDSQDELKWEMRSVLIDWVVQVHSRFNLLPETLFLTVNYIDRFLSKRKVSLSRFQLVGAVALFIAAKYEEI
;
A
#
# COMPACT_ATOMS: atom_id res chain seq x y z
N MET A 1 8.45 -9.26 -17.63
CA MET A 1 8.46 -8.24 -16.56
C MET A 1 7.52 -7.09 -16.89
N HIS A 2 7.69 -6.42 -18.04
CA HIS A 2 6.86 -5.28 -18.45
C HIS A 2 5.35 -5.55 -18.53
N GLU A 3 4.93 -6.73 -19.02
CA GLU A 3 3.51 -7.09 -19.04
C GLU A 3 2.88 -7.18 -17.64
N LEU A 4 3.64 -7.63 -16.65
CA LEU A 4 3.16 -7.72 -15.27
C LEU A 4 3.04 -6.33 -14.65
N GLU A 5 3.96 -5.42 -14.96
CA GLU A 5 3.86 -4.02 -14.53
C GLU A 5 2.52 -3.42 -14.99
N HIS A 6 2.20 -3.50 -16.28
CA HIS A 6 0.93 -2.99 -16.83
C HIS A 6 -0.30 -3.63 -16.18
N ARG A 7 -0.28 -4.95 -15.95
CA ARG A 7 -1.40 -5.68 -15.33
C ARG A 7 -1.59 -5.37 -13.85
N LEU A 8 -0.54 -4.92 -13.16
CA LEU A 8 -0.53 -4.69 -11.71
C LEU A 8 -0.44 -3.19 -11.37
N LEU A 9 -0.74 -2.30 -12.32
CA LEU A 9 -0.90 -0.88 -12.03
C LEU A 9 -2.19 -0.64 -11.20
N PRO A 10 -2.13 0.22 -10.17
CA PRO A 10 -3.34 0.75 -9.55
C PRO A 10 -4.05 1.75 -10.48
N ASP A 11 -5.31 2.03 -10.21
CA ASP A 11 -6.04 3.10 -10.88
C ASP A 11 -5.51 4.47 -10.40
N ALA A 12 -5.06 5.34 -11.30
CA ALA A 12 -4.50 6.65 -10.93
C ALA A 12 -5.50 7.55 -10.18
N TYR A 13 -6.81 7.29 -10.28
CA TYR A 13 -7.87 8.10 -9.70
C TYR A 13 -8.67 7.36 -8.62
N TYR A 14 -8.14 6.26 -8.06
CA TYR A 14 -8.91 5.46 -7.10
C TYR A 14 -9.40 6.24 -5.88
N MET A 15 -8.70 7.32 -5.51
CA MET A 15 -9.07 8.15 -4.35
C MET A 15 -10.41 8.86 -4.57
N ASP A 16 -10.78 9.16 -5.82
CA ASP A 16 -12.07 9.81 -6.14
C ASP A 16 -13.26 8.88 -5.83
N SER A 17 -13.02 7.57 -5.76
CA SER A 17 -14.02 6.58 -5.39
C SER A 17 -14.16 6.35 -3.88
N GLN A 18 -13.24 6.89 -3.07
CA GLN A 18 -13.22 6.71 -1.62
C GLN A 18 -14.09 7.78 -0.95
N ASP A 19 -14.99 7.36 -0.05
CA ASP A 19 -15.94 8.28 0.58
C ASP A 19 -15.30 9.07 1.74
N GLU A 20 -14.35 8.47 2.45
CA GLU A 20 -13.73 9.03 3.67
C GLU A 20 -12.24 9.39 3.51
N LEU A 21 -11.60 8.95 2.42
CA LEU A 21 -10.15 9.06 2.24
C LEU A 21 -9.79 10.17 1.27
N LYS A 22 -8.62 10.78 1.48
CA LYS A 22 -8.03 11.80 0.61
C LYS A 22 -6.57 11.48 0.30
N TRP A 23 -6.03 12.10 -0.75
CA TRP A 23 -4.64 11.93 -1.17
C TRP A 23 -3.64 12.25 -0.06
N GLU A 24 -3.90 13.26 0.76
CA GLU A 24 -3.04 13.64 1.88
C GLU A 24 -2.97 12.53 2.94
N MET A 25 -4.09 11.82 3.16
CA MET A 25 -4.13 10.70 4.10
C MET A 25 -3.27 9.54 3.63
N ARG A 26 -3.22 9.29 2.30
CA ARG A 26 -2.29 8.31 1.72
C ARG A 26 -0.85 8.66 2.06
N SER A 27 -0.43 9.91 1.89
CA SER A 27 0.92 10.35 2.24
C SER A 27 1.25 10.07 3.71
N VAL A 28 0.32 10.38 4.63
CA VAL A 28 0.49 10.08 6.06
C VAL A 28 0.61 8.57 6.33
N LEU A 29 -0.18 7.73 5.65
CA LEU A 29 -0.07 6.28 5.77
C LEU A 29 1.27 5.77 5.26
N ILE A 30 1.74 6.26 4.10
CA ILE A 30 3.01 5.84 3.51
C ILE A 30 4.19 6.26 4.39
N ASP A 31 4.19 7.47 4.94
CA ASP A 31 5.23 7.91 5.89
C ASP A 31 5.27 6.99 7.13
N TRP A 32 4.11 6.59 7.65
CA TRP A 32 4.04 5.62 8.73
C TRP A 32 4.59 4.25 8.30
N VAL A 33 4.22 3.74 7.13
CA VAL A 33 4.74 2.47 6.59
C VAL A 33 6.26 2.52 6.45
N VAL A 34 6.84 3.61 5.94
CA VAL A 34 8.30 3.80 5.81
C VAL A 34 8.99 3.73 7.18
N GLN A 35 8.41 4.36 8.21
CA GLN A 35 8.94 4.28 9.57
C GLN A 35 8.91 2.85 10.11
N VAL A 36 7.83 2.10 9.90
CA VAL A 36 7.72 0.71 10.34
C VAL A 36 8.70 -0.18 9.58
N HIS A 37 8.74 -0.07 8.25
CA HIS A 37 9.68 -0.77 7.38
C HIS A 37 11.13 -0.58 7.83
N SER A 38 11.54 0.68 8.08
CA SER A 38 12.89 1.01 8.54
C SER A 38 13.21 0.43 9.92
N ARG A 39 12.26 0.43 10.86
CA ARG A 39 12.46 -0.17 12.21
C ARG A 39 12.75 -1.66 12.15
N PHE A 40 12.22 -2.38 11.17
CA PHE A 40 12.46 -3.81 10.96
C PHE A 40 13.63 -4.08 10.01
N ASN A 41 14.25 -3.04 9.42
CA ASN A 41 15.36 -3.14 8.48
C ASN A 41 15.07 -4.12 7.32
N LEU A 42 13.86 -4.02 6.76
CA LEU A 42 13.38 -4.85 5.66
C LEU A 42 14.01 -4.41 4.33
N LEU A 43 14.02 -5.29 3.33
CA LEU A 43 14.48 -5.03 1.98
C LEU A 43 13.66 -3.90 1.32
N PRO A 44 14.27 -3.03 0.49
CA PRO A 44 13.55 -1.99 -0.25
C PRO A 44 12.38 -2.53 -1.09
N GLU A 45 12.54 -3.72 -1.67
CA GLU A 45 11.55 -4.43 -2.46
C GLU A 45 10.25 -4.65 -1.68
N THR A 46 10.35 -5.01 -0.39
CA THR A 46 9.22 -5.15 0.52
C THR A 46 8.41 -3.86 0.64
N LEU A 47 9.08 -2.70 0.69
CA LEU A 47 8.41 -1.40 0.73
C LEU A 47 7.65 -1.13 -0.57
N PHE A 48 8.30 -1.31 -1.72
CA PHE A 48 7.65 -1.06 -3.02
C PHE A 48 6.46 -1.99 -3.27
N LEU A 49 6.57 -3.26 -2.90
CA LEU A 49 5.44 -4.21 -2.92
C LEU A 49 4.31 -3.78 -1.99
N THR A 50 4.64 -3.33 -0.77
CA THR A 50 3.66 -2.82 0.19
C THR A 50 2.84 -1.68 -0.41
N VAL A 51 3.50 -0.68 -1.00
CA VAL A 51 2.82 0.46 -1.63
C VAL A 51 1.94 -0.01 -2.79
N ASN A 52 2.44 -0.90 -3.65
CA ASN A 52 1.65 -1.46 -4.76
C ASN A 52 0.38 -2.18 -4.26
N TYR A 53 0.48 -2.95 -3.17
CA TYR A 53 -0.66 -3.66 -2.60
C TYR A 53 -1.69 -2.71 -2.00
N ILE A 54 -1.26 -1.65 -1.29
CA ILE A 54 -2.15 -0.62 -0.76
C ILE A 54 -2.96 0.02 -1.90
N ASP A 55 -2.28 0.55 -2.92
CA ASP A 55 -2.93 1.33 -3.97
C ASP A 55 -3.89 0.47 -4.81
N ARG A 56 -3.51 -0.77 -5.14
CA ARG A 56 -4.38 -1.70 -5.88
C ARG A 56 -5.57 -2.19 -5.06
N PHE A 57 -5.42 -2.31 -3.74
CA PHE A 57 -6.54 -2.66 -2.86
C PHE A 57 -7.55 -1.51 -2.81
N LEU A 58 -7.08 -0.27 -2.65
CA LEU A 58 -7.94 0.93 -2.65
C LEU A 58 -8.58 1.19 -4.01
N SER A 59 -7.93 0.77 -5.12
CA SER A 59 -8.53 0.78 -6.47
C SER A 59 -9.78 -0.11 -6.60
N LYS A 60 -10.00 -1.05 -5.69
CA LYS A 60 -11.08 -2.04 -5.78
C LYS A 60 -12.03 -2.03 -4.60
N ARG A 61 -11.62 -1.45 -3.46
CA ARG A 61 -12.36 -1.51 -2.20
C ARG A 61 -12.40 -0.14 -1.56
N LYS A 62 -13.61 0.29 -1.21
CA LYS A 62 -13.81 1.43 -0.31
C LYS A 62 -13.42 1.04 1.11
N VAL A 63 -12.70 1.91 1.80
CA VAL A 63 -12.18 1.65 3.14
C VAL A 63 -12.52 2.84 4.03
N SER A 64 -13.02 2.56 5.24
CA SER A 64 -13.23 3.59 6.26
C SER A 64 -11.90 4.08 6.82
N LEU A 65 -11.85 5.33 7.26
CA LEU A 65 -10.64 5.92 7.87
C LEU A 65 -10.10 5.06 9.02
N SER A 66 -10.99 4.50 9.85
CA SER A 66 -10.65 3.63 10.97
C SER A 66 -9.93 2.33 10.59
N ARG A 67 -10.09 1.85 9.35
CA ARG A 67 -9.46 0.63 8.85
C ARG A 67 -8.25 0.91 7.96
N PHE A 68 -7.94 2.18 7.70
CA PHE A 68 -6.95 2.55 6.71
C PHE A 68 -5.52 2.13 7.12
N GLN A 69 -5.14 2.34 8.39
CA GLN A 69 -3.87 1.84 8.91
C GLN A 69 -3.76 0.31 8.91
N LEU A 70 -4.88 -0.40 9.15
CA LEU A 70 -4.91 -1.85 9.07
C LEU A 70 -4.57 -2.36 7.66
N VAL A 71 -5.07 -1.68 6.61
CA VAL A 71 -4.69 -1.99 5.21
C VAL A 71 -3.18 -1.87 5.03
N GLY A 72 -2.56 -0.79 5.51
CA GLY A 72 -1.12 -0.59 5.44
C GLY A 72 -0.33 -1.68 6.17
N ALA A 73 -0.73 -2.02 7.40
CA ALA A 73 -0.08 -3.06 8.20
C ALA A 73 -0.18 -4.45 7.54
N VAL A 74 -1.36 -4.81 7.02
CA VAL A 74 -1.57 -6.09 6.34
C VAL A 74 -0.83 -6.16 5.01
N ALA A 75 -0.77 -5.06 4.25
CA ALA A 75 0.00 -4.99 3.02
C ALA A 75 1.50 -5.21 3.29
N LEU A 76 2.05 -4.57 4.32
CA LEU A 76 3.44 -4.76 4.74
C LEU A 76 3.70 -6.19 5.18
N PHE A 77 2.80 -6.77 5.96
CA PHE A 77 2.90 -8.16 6.40
C PHE A 77 2.90 -9.15 5.22
N ILE A 78 2.06 -8.92 4.20
CA ILE A 78 2.02 -9.77 3.00
C ILE A 78 3.31 -9.60 2.18
N ALA A 79 3.78 -8.36 1.98
CA ALA A 79 5.00 -8.09 1.23
C ALA A 79 6.23 -8.72 1.91
N ALA A 80 6.36 -8.56 3.24
CA ALA A 80 7.47 -9.13 3.99
C ALA A 80 7.50 -10.66 3.91
N LYS A 81 6.34 -11.34 3.99
CA LYS A 81 6.27 -12.80 3.80
C LYS A 81 6.66 -13.26 2.40
N TYR A 82 6.53 -12.40 1.40
CA TYR A 82 6.87 -12.75 0.02
C TYR A 82 8.36 -12.54 -0.25
N GLU A 83 8.93 -11.45 0.25
CA GLU A 83 10.26 -10.98 -0.13
C GLU A 83 11.36 -11.36 0.88
N GLU A 84 11.06 -11.44 2.17
CA GLU A 84 12.07 -11.60 3.26
C GLU A 84 12.39 -13.07 3.61
N ILE A 85 12.22 -14.01 2.66
CA ILE A 85 12.47 -15.46 2.85
C ILE A 85 13.95 -15.80 2.68
#